data_AF-A0A833QL83-F1
#
_entry.id   AF-A0A833QL83-F1
#
_cell.length_a   1.000
_cell.length_b   1.000
_cell.length_c   1.000
_cell.angle_alpha   90.00
_cell.angle_beta   90.00
_cell.angle_gamma   90.00
#
_symmetry.space_group_name_H-M   'P 1'
#
loop_
_entity.id
_entity.type
_entity.pdbx_description
1 polymer ?
#
loop_
_entity_poly.entity_id
_entity_poly.type
_entity_poly.pdbx_seq_one_letter_code
_entity_poly.pdbx_strand_id
1 'polypeptide(L)'
;MQDVAINGLNVPTWVQSVVDECNGHGIQFIMTKRVAESDLNRQQNRLLITKQSVDAIQRMLPQEEKTVANLNPNVTVDCGGLDIRVFTRNKFRVEEVKLQRWDSTGSSVINGRGMNAFRAWSDLNVAGIVEM
;
A
#
# COMPACT_ATOMS: atom_id res chain seq x y z
N MET A 1 12.86 -7.99 18.13
CA MET A 1 12.98 -7.14 16.93
C MET A 1 13.04 -5.71 17.45
N GLN A 2 14.10 -4.96 17.17
CA GLN A 2 14.27 -3.60 17.69
C GLN A 2 13.55 -2.60 16.77
N ASP A 3 12.95 -1.58 17.37
CA ASP A 3 12.30 -0.46 16.67
C ASP A 3 13.22 0.78 16.72
N VAL A 4 13.08 1.66 15.74
CA VAL A 4 13.76 2.95 15.65
C VAL A 4 12.72 4.06 15.75
N ALA A 5 12.96 5.05 16.59
CA ALA A 5 12.07 6.21 16.72
C ALA A 5 12.28 7.17 15.53
N ILE A 6 11.26 7.34 14.69
CA ILE A 6 11.28 8.24 13.53
C ILE A 6 10.01 9.10 13.57
N ASN A 7 10.16 10.43 13.69
CA ASN A 7 9.04 11.37 13.78
C ASN A 7 7.98 10.99 14.86
N GLY A 8 8.43 10.38 15.96
CA GLY A 8 7.55 9.91 17.04
C GLY A 8 6.88 8.54 16.79
N LEU A 9 7.17 7.87 15.68
CA LEU A 9 6.74 6.50 15.39
C LEU A 9 7.83 5.51 15.80
N ASN A 10 7.44 4.40 16.44
CA ASN A 10 8.31 3.23 16.60
C ASN A 10 8.26 2.44 15.28
N VAL A 11 9.28 2.63 14.45
CA VAL A 11 9.37 1.99 13.14
C VAL A 11 10.22 0.72 13.26
N PRO A 12 9.74 -0.45 12.82
CA PRO A 12 10.54 -1.66 12.82
C PRO A 12 11.81 -1.47 11.99
N THR A 13 12.97 -1.91 12.51
CA THR A 13 14.27 -1.78 11.84
C THR A 13 14.29 -2.30 10.39
N TRP A 14 13.52 -3.35 10.08
CA TRP A 14 13.42 -3.87 8.71
C TRP A 14 12.76 -2.89 7.74
N VAL A 15 11.81 -2.06 8.19
CA VAL A 15 11.17 -1.02 7.37
C VAL A 15 12.19 0.06 7.04
N GLN A 16 12.98 0.49 8.03
CA GLN A 16 14.05 1.46 7.82
C GLN A 16 15.06 0.97 6.79
N SER A 17 15.50 -0.31 6.89
CA SER A 17 16.42 -0.89 5.89
C SER A 17 15.84 -0.83 4.48
N VAL A 18 14.54 -1.11 4.30
CA VAL A 18 13.89 -1.02 2.98
C VAL A 18 13.85 0.42 2.46
N VAL A 19 13.59 1.39 3.33
CA VAL A 19 13.61 2.81 2.97
C VAL A 19 15.02 3.22 2.52
N ASP A 20 16.05 2.85 3.26
CA ASP A 20 17.44 3.15 2.90
C ASP A 20 17.83 2.49 1.56
N GLU A 21 17.48 1.21 1.36
CA GLU A 21 17.72 0.47 0.11
C GLU A 21 17.02 1.12 -1.10
N CYS A 22 15.85 1.72 -0.89
CA CYS A 22 15.10 2.39 -1.95
C CYS A 22 15.46 3.86 -2.12
N ASN A 23 16.46 4.39 -1.40
CA ASN A 23 16.75 5.82 -1.30
C ASN A 23 15.50 6.64 -0.92
N GLY A 24 14.64 6.08 -0.07
CA GLY A 24 13.46 6.77 0.44
C GLY A 24 13.82 7.81 1.50
N HIS A 25 13.00 8.86 1.59
CA HIS A 25 13.26 10.00 2.48
C HIS A 25 12.16 10.20 3.53
N GLY A 26 11.15 9.34 3.56
CA GLY A 26 10.00 9.50 4.46
C GLY A 26 9.31 8.19 4.73
N ILE A 27 8.82 8.06 5.96
CA ILE A 27 8.01 6.95 6.44
C ILE A 27 6.75 7.55 7.05
N GLN A 28 5.61 7.03 6.62
CA GLN A 28 4.31 7.44 7.11
C GLN A 28 3.49 6.17 7.32
N PHE A 29 2.94 6.02 8.52
CA PHE A 29 1.92 5.03 8.76
C PHE A 29 0.63 5.44 8.03
N ILE A 30 0.08 4.52 7.25
CA ILE A 30 -1.11 4.69 6.41
C ILE A 30 -2.35 4.13 7.11
N MET A 31 -2.31 2.86 7.54
CA MET A 31 -3.42 2.24 8.26
C MET A 31 -3.09 0.90 8.92
N THR A 32 -3.90 0.56 9.93
CA THR A 32 -4.11 -0.81 10.38
C THR A 32 -5.49 -1.25 9.92
N LYS A 33 -5.59 -2.45 9.32
CA LYS A 33 -6.89 -3.06 9.05
C LYS A 33 -6.90 -4.55 9.34
N ARG A 34 -8.08 -5.06 9.69
CA ARG A 34 -8.36 -6.50 9.62
C ARG A 34 -8.55 -6.89 8.16
N VAL A 35 -7.91 -7.97 7.75
CA VAL A 35 -8.05 -8.56 6.43
C VAL A 35 -9.48 -9.09 6.27
N ALA A 36 -10.20 -8.56 5.28
CA ALA A 36 -11.53 -9.05 4.92
C ALA A 36 -11.44 -10.20 3.91
N GLU A 37 -12.48 -11.03 3.82
CA GLU A 37 -12.54 -12.10 2.81
C GLU A 37 -12.39 -11.57 1.37
N SER A 38 -12.94 -10.38 1.10
CA SER A 38 -12.80 -9.71 -0.19
C SER A 38 -11.35 -9.36 -0.53
N ASP A 39 -10.52 -9.09 0.48
CA ASP A 39 -9.09 -8.81 0.29
C ASP A 39 -8.32 -10.07 -0.10
N LEU A 40 -8.82 -11.27 0.23
CA LEU A 40 -8.21 -12.56 -0.09
C LEU A 40 -8.81 -13.22 -1.35
N ASN A 41 -9.90 -12.66 -1.87
CA ASN A 41 -10.58 -13.19 -3.04
C ASN A 41 -9.69 -13.07 -4.30
N ARG A 42 -9.31 -14.22 -4.86
CA ARG A 42 -8.44 -14.31 -6.06
C ARG A 42 -9.08 -13.75 -7.32
N GLN A 43 -10.41 -13.76 -7.43
CA GLN A 43 -11.12 -13.17 -8.56
C GLN A 43 -11.10 -11.64 -8.49
N GLN A 44 -11.23 -11.07 -7.28
CA GLN A 44 -11.14 -9.62 -7.08
C GLN A 44 -9.70 -9.10 -7.18
N ASN A 45 -8.75 -9.96 -6.85
CA ASN A 45 -7.31 -9.73 -6.95
C ASN A 45 -6.80 -8.37 -6.43
N ARG A 46 -7.30 -7.94 -5.27
CA ARG A 46 -7.02 -6.61 -4.72
C ARG A 46 -7.00 -6.59 -3.19
N LEU A 47 -6.36 -5.57 -2.63
CA LEU A 47 -6.40 -5.21 -1.21
C LEU A 47 -6.98 -3.80 -1.08
N LEU A 48 -8.06 -3.62 -0.33
CA LEU A 48 -8.72 -2.33 -0.16
C LEU A 48 -7.96 -1.42 0.82
N ILE A 49 -7.69 -0.19 0.39
CA ILE A 49 -7.27 0.96 1.19
C ILE A 49 -8.47 1.86 1.43
N THR A 50 -8.78 2.10 2.70
CA THR A 50 -9.95 2.90 3.05
C THR A 50 -9.76 4.37 2.69
N LYS A 51 -10.84 5.06 2.35
CA LYS A 51 -10.83 6.51 2.07
C LYS A 51 -10.06 7.33 3.12
N GLN A 52 -10.27 7.03 4.41
CA GLN A 52 -9.63 7.76 5.52
C GLN A 52 -8.10 7.65 5.48
N SER A 53 -7.58 6.54 4.94
CA SER A 53 -6.15 6.24 4.83
C SER A 53 -5.53 6.79 3.55
N VAL A 54 -6.33 7.07 2.52
CA VAL A 54 -5.84 7.63 1.25
C VAL A 54 -5.21 9.00 1.45
N ASP A 55 -5.69 9.81 2.38
CA ASP A 55 -5.10 11.13 2.69
C ASP A 55 -3.64 11.03 3.12
N ALA A 56 -3.26 9.97 3.86
CA ALA A 56 -1.87 9.75 4.26
C ALA A 56 -0.98 9.47 3.05
N ILE A 57 -1.48 8.69 2.09
CA ILE A 57 -0.78 8.40 0.82
C ILE A 57 -0.65 9.67 -0.01
N GLN A 58 -1.73 10.46 -0.13
CA GLN A 58 -1.71 11.72 -0.88
C GLN A 58 -0.70 12.73 -0.35
N ARG A 59 -0.32 12.69 0.93
CA ARG A 59 0.72 13.59 1.47
C ARG A 59 2.13 13.16 1.06
N MET A 60 2.35 11.89 0.76
CA MET A 60 3.66 11.35 0.38
C MET A 60 3.94 11.43 -1.11
N LEU A 61 2.91 11.32 -1.95
CA LEU A 61 3.11 11.28 -3.40
C LEU A 61 3.24 12.71 -3.98
N PRO A 62 4.10 12.93 -4.99
CA PRO A 62 4.08 14.13 -5.81
C PRO A 62 2.79 14.22 -6.65
N GLN A 63 2.47 15.41 -7.16
CA GLN A 63 1.22 15.64 -7.89
C GLN A 63 1.06 14.78 -9.15
N GLU A 64 2.17 14.48 -9.82
CA GLU A 64 2.20 13.61 -11.01
C GLU A 64 1.77 12.18 -10.65
N GLU A 65 2.36 11.60 -9.61
CA GLU A 65 2.02 10.26 -9.12
C GLU A 65 0.59 10.18 -8.59
N LYS A 66 0.09 11.22 -7.91
CA LYS A 66 -1.33 11.31 -7.52
C LYS A 66 -2.25 11.24 -8.73
N THR A 67 -1.84 11.83 -9.85
CA THR A 67 -2.61 11.83 -11.09
C THR A 67 -2.60 10.43 -11.72
N VAL A 68 -1.44 9.78 -11.79
CA VAL A 68 -1.32 8.41 -12.31
C VAL A 68 -2.09 7.40 -11.46
N ALA A 69 -2.09 7.55 -10.14
CA ALA A 69 -2.88 6.72 -9.22
C ALA A 69 -4.38 7.08 -9.22
N ASN A 70 -4.79 8.13 -9.97
CA ASN A 70 -6.13 8.69 -10.00
C ASN A 70 -6.66 9.08 -8.60
N LEU A 71 -5.78 9.55 -7.72
CA LEU A 71 -6.13 9.93 -6.34
C LEU A 71 -6.73 11.33 -6.26
N ASN A 72 -6.61 12.15 -7.31
CA ASN A 72 -7.23 13.47 -7.34
C ASN A 72 -8.70 13.35 -7.76
N PRO A 73 -9.67 13.70 -6.90
CA PRO A 73 -11.07 13.55 -7.24
C PRO A 73 -11.56 14.45 -8.37
N ASN A 74 -10.80 15.51 -8.69
CA ASN A 74 -11.16 16.48 -9.72
C ASN A 74 -10.59 16.11 -11.11
N VAL A 75 -9.84 15.02 -11.21
CA VAL A 75 -9.24 14.56 -12.47
C VAL A 75 -9.74 13.14 -12.74
N THR A 76 -10.75 13.01 -13.59
CA THR A 76 -11.24 11.70 -14.06
C THR A 76 -10.52 11.34 -15.35
N VAL A 77 -9.29 10.85 -15.21
CA VAL A 77 -8.57 10.21 -16.30
C VAL A 77 -8.33 8.77 -15.87
N ASP A 78 -8.67 7.81 -16.73
CA ASP A 78 -8.33 6.41 -16.48
C ASP A 78 -6.83 6.24 -16.71
N CYS A 79 -6.06 6.36 -15.62
CA CYS A 79 -4.61 6.34 -15.66
C CYS A 79 -4.01 4.94 -15.45
N GLY A 80 -4.83 3.89 -15.38
CA GLY A 80 -4.35 2.51 -15.22
C GLY A 80 -3.69 2.18 -13.87
N GLY A 81 -3.47 3.16 -12.98
CA GLY A 81 -2.88 3.00 -11.65
C GLY A 81 -1.36 3.21 -11.61
N LEU A 82 -0.88 3.73 -10.48
CA LEU A 82 0.55 3.96 -10.21
C LEU A 82 1.24 2.66 -9.86
N ASP A 83 2.29 2.29 -10.59
CA ASP A 83 3.13 1.16 -10.22
C ASP A 83 3.84 1.44 -8.89
N ILE A 84 3.68 0.51 -7.94
CA ILE A 84 4.28 0.59 -6.61
C ILE A 84 5.06 -0.69 -6.32
N ARG A 85 5.96 -0.62 -5.33
CA ARG A 85 6.61 -1.80 -4.75
C ARG A 85 6.05 -2.04 -3.37
N VAL A 86 5.68 -3.27 -3.07
CA VAL A 86 5.21 -3.67 -1.75
C VAL A 86 6.23 -4.60 -1.12
N PHE A 87 6.62 -4.30 0.12
CA PHE A 87 7.55 -5.12 0.89
C PHE A 87 6.79 -5.74 2.06
N THR A 88 6.91 -7.05 2.21
CA THR A 88 6.32 -7.79 3.34
C THR A 88 7.33 -7.93 4.48
N ARG A 89 6.87 -8.31 5.68
CA ARG A 89 7.71 -8.40 6.89
C ARG A 89 8.90 -9.36 6.75
N ASN A 90 8.77 -10.40 5.93
CA ASN A 90 9.86 -11.31 5.58
C ASN A 90 10.82 -10.74 4.51
N LYS A 91 10.75 -9.42 4.23
CA LYS A 91 11.55 -8.69 3.24
C LYS A 91 11.32 -9.16 1.80
N PHE A 92 10.24 -9.89 1.54
CA PHE A 92 9.90 -10.25 0.17
C PHE A 92 9.38 -9.01 -0.58
N ARG A 93 9.96 -8.75 -1.75
CA ARG A 93 9.59 -7.64 -2.62
C ARG A 93 8.57 -8.13 -3.63
N VAL A 94 7.40 -7.51 -3.62
CA VAL A 94 6.35 -7.73 -4.61
C VAL A 94 6.42 -6.64 -5.67
N GLU A 95 6.63 -7.07 -6.90
CA GLU A 95 6.60 -6.24 -8.12
C GLU A 95 5.24 -6.37 -8.82
N GLU A 96 5.01 -5.59 -9.89
CA GLU A 96 3.80 -5.64 -10.72
C GLU A 96 2.49 -5.47 -9.94
N VAL A 97 2.54 -4.62 -8.91
CA VAL A 97 1.38 -4.16 -8.15
C VAL A 97 1.18 -2.66 -8.36
N LYS A 98 -0.08 -2.25 -8.38
CA LYS A 98 -0.48 -0.88 -8.65
C LYS A 98 -1.32 -0.34 -7.52
N LEU A 99 -1.10 0.93 -7.20
CA LEU A 99 -2.00 1.76 -6.41
C LEU A 99 -2.97 2.47 -7.34
N GLN A 100 -4.27 2.26 -7.12
CA GLN A 100 -5.30 2.83 -7.97
C GLN A 100 -6.51 3.23 -7.14
N ARG A 101 -7.11 4.39 -7.44
CA ARG A 101 -8.43 4.72 -6.92
C ARG A 101 -9.46 3.68 -7.39
N TRP A 102 -10.23 3.16 -6.45
CA TRP A 102 -11.18 2.08 -6.70
C TRP A 102 -12.56 2.60 -7.08
N ASP A 103 -13.04 3.63 -6.39
CA ASP A 103 -14.41 4.09 -6.55
C ASP A 103 -14.57 5.61 -6.43
N SER A 104 -15.77 6.07 -6.77
CA SER A 104 -16.17 7.47 -6.61
C SER A 104 -16.20 7.90 -5.14
N THR A 105 -16.26 6.97 -4.17
CA THR A 105 -16.28 7.29 -2.73
C THR A 105 -14.94 7.80 -2.22
N GLY A 106 -13.85 7.53 -2.94
CA GLY A 106 -12.50 7.96 -2.62
C GLY A 106 -11.64 6.87 -1.97
N SER A 107 -12.09 5.61 -2.02
CA SER A 107 -11.27 4.48 -1.61
C SER A 107 -10.28 4.11 -2.72
N SER A 108 -9.18 3.47 -2.33
CA SER A 108 -8.14 3.00 -3.24
C SER A 108 -7.88 1.52 -3.05
N VAL A 109 -7.21 0.89 -3.99
CA VAL A 109 -6.81 -0.51 -3.92
C VAL A 109 -5.34 -0.65 -4.28
N ILE A 110 -4.71 -1.66 -3.69
CA ILE A 110 -3.52 -2.29 -4.25
C ILE A 110 -3.99 -3.48 -5.07
N ASN A 111 -3.68 -3.50 -6.36
CA ASN A 111 -4.06 -4.58 -7.27
C ASN A 111 -2.88 -4.94 -8.20
N GLY A 112 -3.10 -5.83 -9.16
CA GLY A 112 -2.10 -6.16 -10.18
C GLY A 112 -1.66 -7.63 -10.15
N ARG A 113 -0.75 -7.98 -11.06
CA ARG A 113 -0.30 -9.38 -11.27
C ARG A 113 0.50 -9.89 -10.07
N GLY A 114 1.24 -9.02 -9.39
CA GLY A 114 2.00 -9.36 -8.19
C GLY A 114 1.17 -9.74 -6.98
N MET A 115 -0.15 -9.49 -6.97
CA MET A 115 -1.01 -9.79 -5.82
C MET A 115 -1.08 -11.27 -5.45
N ASN A 116 -0.84 -12.18 -6.40
CA ASN A 116 -0.73 -13.61 -6.10
C ASN A 116 0.54 -13.91 -5.30
N ALA A 117 1.66 -13.31 -5.68
CA ALA A 117 2.91 -13.42 -4.94
C ALA A 117 2.77 -12.76 -3.56
N PHE A 118 2.18 -11.57 -3.50
CA PHE A 118 1.90 -10.88 -2.22
C PHE A 118 1.18 -11.81 -1.25
N ARG A 119 0.05 -12.42 -1.63
CA ARG A 119 -0.69 -13.36 -0.77
C ARG A 119 0.14 -14.55 -0.33
N ALA A 120 0.91 -15.13 -1.25
CA ALA A 120 1.73 -16.31 -0.96
C ALA A 120 2.84 -16.03 0.07
N TRP A 121 3.37 -14.80 0.09
CA TRP A 121 4.54 -14.43 0.89
C TRP A 121 4.21 -13.54 2.11
N SER A 122 2.96 -13.12 2.29
CA SER A 122 2.53 -12.25 3.38
C SER A 122 1.84 -12.97 4.53
N ASP A 123 1.68 -14.31 4.46
CA ASP A 123 0.96 -15.14 5.42
C ASP A 123 -0.43 -14.59 5.80
N LEU A 124 -1.08 -13.88 4.86
CA LEU A 124 -2.37 -13.26 5.11
C LEU A 124 -3.46 -14.31 5.32
N ASN A 125 -4.17 -14.18 6.43
CA ASN A 125 -5.35 -14.96 6.75
C ASN A 125 -6.53 -14.03 7.05
N VAL A 126 -7.75 -14.57 6.94
CA VAL A 126 -8.96 -13.83 7.31
C VAL A 126 -8.87 -13.44 8.79
N ALA A 127 -9.23 -12.20 9.10
CA ALA A 127 -9.12 -11.59 10.42
C ALA A 127 -7.69 -11.33 10.92
N GLY A 128 -6.67 -11.67 10.14
CA GLY A 128 -5.29 -11.21 10.32
C GLY A 128 -5.21 -9.68 10.23
N ILE A 129 -4.14 -9.12 10.78
CA ILE A 129 -3.93 -7.68 10.81
C ILE A 129 -2.87 -7.31 9.77
N VAL A 130 -3.19 -6.33 8.93
CA VAL A 130 -2.23 -5.66 8.04
C VAL A 130 -1.96 -4.28 8.59
N GLU A 131 -0.69 -3.94 8.68
CA GLU A 131 -0.17 -2.62 9.01
C GLU A 131 0.59 -2.10 7.79
N MET A 132 0.27 -0.89 7.36
CA MET A 132 0.88 -0.18 6.24
C MET A 132 1.15 1.26 6.61
#